data_AF-A0A9D6QDQ7-F1
#
_entry.id   AF-A0A9D6QDQ7-F1
#
_cell.length_a   1.000
_cell.length_b   1.000
_cell.length_c   1.000
_cell.angle_alpha   90.00
_cell.angle_beta   90.00
_cell.angle_gamma   90.00
#
_symmetry.space_group_name_H-M   'P 1'
#
loop_
_entity.id
_entity.type
_entity.pdbx_description
1 polymer ?
#
loop_
_entity_poly.entity_id
_entity_poly.type
_entity_poly.pdbx_seq_one_letter_code
_entity_poly.pdbx_strand_id
1 'polypeptide(L)'
;REAAKPARRTREERRASRDAKGAAKAGFDGTDAKLFEALRAWRRETAHADGVPPYVIFHDATLAAIVAAKPSTLESLGRVSGIGEAKLKKHGADVLAVLLTGQP
;
A
#
# COMPACT_ATOMS: atom_id res chain seq x y z
N ARG A 1 -38.65 6.45 -19.09
CA ARG A 1 -37.21 6.11 -19.20
C ARG A 1 -36.68 5.90 -17.80
N GLU A 2 -36.46 4.63 -17.44
CA GLU A 2 -36.06 4.18 -16.11
C GLU A 2 -34.56 4.48 -15.90
N ALA A 3 -34.25 5.41 -14.99
CA ALA A 3 -32.88 5.68 -14.58
C ALA A 3 -32.53 4.68 -13.46
N ALA A 4 -31.91 3.57 -13.84
CA ALA A 4 -31.41 2.55 -12.93
C ALA A 4 -30.45 3.19 -11.90
N LYS A 5 -30.85 3.18 -10.62
CA LYS A 5 -29.99 3.51 -9.48
C LYS A 5 -28.82 2.52 -9.46
N PRO A 6 -27.56 2.97 -9.36
CA PRO A 6 -26.45 2.04 -9.28
C PRO A 6 -26.55 1.27 -7.96
N ALA A 7 -26.47 -0.06 -8.07
CA ALA A 7 -26.43 -0.99 -6.95
C ALA A 7 -25.43 -0.51 -5.89
N ARG A 8 -25.78 -0.69 -4.61
CA ARG A 8 -24.92 -0.37 -3.46
C ARG A 8 -23.66 -1.22 -3.55
N ARG A 9 -22.60 -0.70 -4.19
CA ARG A 9 -21.27 -1.32 -4.20
C ARG A 9 -20.87 -1.64 -2.76
N THR A 10 -20.37 -2.86 -2.57
CA THR A 10 -19.90 -3.33 -1.27
C THR A 10 -18.85 -2.36 -0.71
N ARG A 11 -18.70 -2.37 0.62
CA ARG A 11 -17.64 -1.60 1.29
C ARG A 11 -16.26 -1.94 0.70
N GLU A 12 -16.09 -3.15 0.20
CA GLU A 12 -14.88 -3.69 -0.43
C GLU A 12 -14.65 -3.17 -1.85
N GLU A 13 -15.66 -3.16 -2.73
CA GLU A 13 -15.53 -2.59 -4.08
C GLU A 13 -15.27 -1.08 -4.06
N ARG A 14 -15.89 -0.35 -3.12
CA ARG A 14 -15.57 1.07 -2.92
C ARG A 14 -14.16 1.28 -2.39
N ARG A 15 -13.56 0.28 -1.74
CA ARG A 15 -12.16 0.32 -1.27
C ARG A 15 -11.21 0.09 -2.44
N ALA A 16 -11.35 -1.01 -3.17
CA ALA A 16 -10.56 -1.31 -4.36
C ALA A 16 -10.55 -0.14 -5.36
N SER A 17 -11.69 0.53 -5.58
CA SER A 17 -11.74 1.72 -6.45
C SER A 17 -10.94 2.93 -5.91
N ARG A 18 -10.85 3.12 -4.58
CA ARG A 18 -10.04 4.18 -3.97
C ARG A 18 -8.56 3.80 -3.95
N ASP A 19 -8.26 2.51 -3.83
CA ASP A 19 -6.94 1.92 -3.93
C ASP A 19 -6.31 2.19 -5.30
N ALA A 20 -6.98 1.74 -6.36
CA ALA A 20 -6.59 1.98 -7.74
C ALA A 20 -6.45 3.48 -8.05
N LYS A 21 -7.35 4.32 -7.53
CA LYS A 21 -7.27 5.78 -7.73
C LYS A 21 -6.05 6.41 -7.05
N GLY A 22 -5.54 5.85 -5.96
CA GLY A 22 -4.32 6.37 -5.32
C GLY A 22 -3.05 5.85 -5.98
N ALA A 23 -3.04 4.62 -6.53
CA ALA A 23 -1.95 4.14 -7.37
C ALA A 23 -1.78 5.03 -8.61
N ALA A 24 -2.88 5.36 -9.29
CA ALA A 24 -2.87 6.30 -10.42
C ALA A 24 -2.41 7.71 -10.02
N LYS A 25 -2.79 8.20 -8.82
CA LYS A 25 -2.28 9.49 -8.30
C LYS A 25 -0.78 9.48 -8.00
N ALA A 26 -0.23 8.33 -7.64
CA ALA A 26 1.20 8.17 -7.40
C ALA A 26 2.00 7.98 -8.71
N GLY A 27 1.32 7.85 -9.85
CA GLY A 27 1.94 7.72 -11.17
C GLY A 27 2.43 6.31 -11.50
N PHE A 28 1.97 5.29 -10.78
CA PHE A 28 2.32 3.89 -11.06
C PHE A 28 1.30 3.23 -12.00
N ASP A 29 1.80 2.42 -12.94
CA ASP A 29 0.99 1.66 -13.90
C ASP A 29 1.35 0.16 -13.86
N GLY A 30 0.47 -0.70 -14.36
CA GLY A 30 0.71 -2.14 -14.50
C GLY A 30 1.12 -2.84 -13.20
N THR A 31 2.34 -3.39 -13.18
CA THR A 31 2.88 -4.14 -12.04
C THR A 31 3.17 -3.24 -10.84
N ASP A 32 3.62 -2.01 -11.07
CA ASP A 32 3.91 -1.06 -9.99
C ASP A 32 2.64 -0.61 -9.28
N ALA A 33 1.55 -0.45 -10.03
CA ALA A 33 0.23 -0.18 -9.46
C ALA A 33 -0.21 -1.31 -8.52
N LYS A 34 -0.04 -2.57 -8.94
CA LYS A 34 -0.37 -3.74 -8.09
C LYS A 34 0.46 -3.79 -6.81
N LEU A 35 1.77 -3.53 -6.90
CA LEU A 35 2.63 -3.47 -5.72
C LEU A 35 2.23 -2.34 -4.77
N PHE A 36 1.90 -1.16 -5.32
CA PHE A 36 1.43 -0.03 -4.52
C PHE A 36 0.10 -0.32 -3.82
N GLU A 37 -0.83 -0.98 -4.51
CA GLU A 37 -2.11 -1.40 -3.93
C GLU A 37 -1.91 -2.42 -2.82
N ALA A 38 -1.06 -3.43 -3.03
CA ALA A 38 -0.74 -4.45 -2.03
C ALA A 38 -0.11 -3.83 -0.78
N LEU A 39 0.86 -2.92 -0.94
CA LEU A 39 1.43 -2.18 0.18
C LEU A 39 0.39 -1.32 0.90
N ARG A 40 -0.57 -0.74 0.18
CA ARG A 40 -1.64 0.04 0.82
C ARG A 40 -2.62 -0.84 1.58
N ALA A 41 -2.92 -2.04 1.10
CA ALA A 41 -3.72 -3.02 1.80
C ALA A 41 -3.01 -3.46 3.09
N TRP A 42 -1.77 -3.93 2.97
CA TRP A 42 -0.93 -4.30 4.10
C TRP A 42 -0.80 -3.17 5.15
N ARG A 43 -0.54 -1.92 4.71
CA ARG A 43 -0.44 -0.77 5.62
C ARG A 43 -1.70 -0.61 6.46
N ARG A 44 -2.88 -0.82 5.86
CA ARG A 44 -4.14 -0.70 6.58
C ARG A 44 -4.36 -1.85 7.55
N GLU A 45 -4.02 -3.06 7.15
CA GLU A 45 -4.14 -4.24 8.02
C GLU A 45 -3.26 -4.06 9.25
N THR A 46 -2.01 -3.66 9.04
CA THR A 46 -1.06 -3.32 10.12
C THR A 46 -1.60 -2.19 10.98
N ALA A 47 -2.08 -1.10 10.38
CA ALA A 47 -2.62 0.03 11.11
C ALA A 47 -3.86 -0.36 11.93
N HIS A 48 -4.73 -1.20 11.38
CA HIS A 48 -5.90 -1.73 12.06
C HIS A 48 -5.51 -2.64 13.23
N ALA A 49 -4.48 -3.49 13.05
CA ALA A 49 -3.95 -4.36 14.10
C ALA A 49 -3.32 -3.55 15.26
N ASP A 50 -2.56 -2.50 14.94
CA ASP A 50 -1.98 -1.58 15.94
C ASP A 50 -3.00 -0.57 16.49
N GLY A 51 -4.22 -0.50 15.94
CA GLY A 51 -5.23 0.48 16.32
C GLY A 51 -4.86 1.93 16.00
N VAL A 52 -3.91 2.14 15.09
CA VAL A 52 -3.40 3.46 14.69
C VAL A 52 -3.87 3.83 13.29
N PRO A 53 -3.88 5.13 12.93
CA PRO A 53 -4.15 5.53 11.57
C PRO A 53 -3.07 5.04 10.57
N PRO A 54 -3.43 4.67 9.33
CA PRO A 54 -2.49 4.10 8.37
C PRO A 54 -1.31 5.00 8.01
N TYR A 55 -1.50 6.32 8.02
CA TYR A 55 -0.41 7.27 7.78
C TYR A 55 0.69 7.21 8.86
N VAL A 56 0.41 6.67 10.05
CA VAL A 56 1.39 6.51 11.14
C VAL A 56 2.36 5.37 10.84
N ILE A 57 1.90 4.30 10.18
CA ILE A 57 2.75 3.19 9.76
C ILE A 57 3.73 3.71 8.70
N PHE A 58 3.21 4.12 7.55
CA PHE A 58 4.00 4.77 6.49
C PHE A 58 3.18 5.84 5.75
N HIS A 59 3.85 6.93 5.38
CA HIS A 59 3.25 7.93 4.51
C HIS A 59 3.19 7.42 3.07
N ASP A 60 2.24 7.92 2.28
CA ASP A 60 2.07 7.51 0.88
C ASP A 60 3.32 7.83 0.05
N ALA A 61 4.08 8.88 0.41
CA ALA A 61 5.37 9.21 -0.18
C ALA A 61 6.42 8.10 0.02
N THR A 62 6.45 7.51 1.22
CA THR A 62 7.34 6.38 1.53
C THR A 62 6.90 5.14 0.78
N LEU A 63 5.59 4.83 0.73
CA LEU A 63 5.08 3.71 -0.07
C LEU A 63 5.46 3.85 -1.56
N ALA A 64 5.30 5.05 -2.12
CA ALA A 64 5.69 5.31 -3.49
C ALA A 64 7.19 5.13 -3.70
N ALA A 65 8.02 5.61 -2.76
CA ALA A 65 9.46 5.42 -2.82
C ALA A 65 9.86 3.94 -2.71
N ILE A 66 9.15 3.12 -1.91
CA ILE A 66 9.36 1.66 -1.83
C ILE A 66 9.05 1.01 -3.18
N VAL A 67 7.91 1.34 -3.78
CA VAL A 67 7.52 0.78 -5.10
C VAL A 67 8.51 1.20 -6.18
N ALA A 68 8.96 2.45 -6.17
CA ALA A 68 9.96 2.95 -7.11
C ALA A 68 11.34 2.29 -6.90
N ALA A 69 11.74 2.06 -5.66
CA ALA A 69 13.03 1.45 -5.32
C ALA A 69 13.05 -0.09 -5.46
N LYS A 70 11.88 -0.75 -5.44
CA LYS A 70 11.72 -2.22 -5.44
C LYS A 70 12.76 -2.95 -4.57
N PRO A 71 12.88 -2.61 -3.28
CA PRO A 71 13.88 -3.22 -2.44
C PRO A 71 13.61 -4.71 -2.29
N SER A 72 14.59 -5.54 -2.61
CA SER A 72 14.54 -7.00 -2.42
C SER A 72 15.06 -7.43 -1.03
N THR A 73 15.60 -6.48 -0.26
CA THR A 73 16.23 -6.73 1.05
C THR A 73 15.86 -5.66 2.08
N LEU A 74 15.96 -6.01 3.37
CA LEU A 74 15.66 -5.10 4.47
C LEU A 74 16.60 -3.90 4.46
N GLU A 75 17.88 -4.09 4.15
CA GLU A 75 18.84 -2.99 4.04
C GLU A 75 18.45 -2.00 2.95
N SER A 76 18.03 -2.48 1.78
CA SER A 76 17.59 -1.61 0.68
C SER A 76 16.32 -0.85 1.07
N LEU A 77 15.39 -1.52 1.75
CA LEU A 77 14.19 -0.90 2.28
C LEU A 77 14.54 0.18 3.32
N GLY A 78 15.55 -0.04 4.16
CA GLY A 78 16.05 0.94 5.13
C GLY A 78 16.70 2.18 4.52
N ARG A 79 17.13 2.12 3.26
CA ARG A 79 17.64 3.30 2.53
C ARG A 79 16.53 4.19 1.99
N VAL A 80 15.27 3.76 2.05
CA VAL A 80 14.13 4.55 1.57
C VAL A 80 13.85 5.71 2.53
N SER A 81 13.83 6.92 2.00
CA SER A 81 13.54 8.13 2.76
C SER A 81 12.20 8.06 3.51
N GLY A 82 12.25 8.22 4.83
CA GLY A 82 11.07 8.15 5.71
C GLY A 82 10.87 6.81 6.41
N ILE A 83 11.72 5.81 6.15
CA ILE A 83 11.77 4.56 6.93
C ILE A 83 12.88 4.66 7.96
N GLY A 84 12.52 4.82 9.24
CA GLY A 84 13.48 4.70 10.34
C GLY A 84 13.77 3.24 10.68
N GLU A 85 14.95 2.96 11.23
CA GLU A 85 15.40 1.60 11.61
C GLU A 85 14.39 0.84 12.49
N ALA A 86 13.72 1.55 13.41
CA ALA A 86 12.71 0.97 14.28
C ALA A 86 11.48 0.45 13.51
N LYS A 87 10.99 1.22 12.53
CA LYS A 87 9.87 0.81 11.67
C LYS A 87 10.30 -0.29 10.70
N LEU A 88 11.53 -0.19 10.18
CA LEU A 88 12.10 -1.21 9.31
C LEU A 88 12.21 -2.57 10.01
N LYS A 89 12.71 -2.61 11.24
CA LYS A 89 12.81 -3.88 11.99
C LYS A 89 11.45 -4.50 12.28
N LYS A 90 10.43 -3.68 12.59
CA LYS A 90 9.08 -4.16 12.88
C LYS A 90 8.31 -4.60 11.64
N HIS A 91 8.36 -3.79 10.58
CA HIS A 91 7.47 -3.93 9.43
C HIS A 91 8.17 -4.33 8.14
N GLY A 92 9.50 -4.24 8.08
CA GLY A 92 10.25 -4.44 6.85
C GLY A 92 10.15 -5.87 6.32
N ALA A 93 10.07 -6.87 7.19
CA ALA A 93 9.88 -8.27 6.78
C ALA A 93 8.53 -8.46 6.07
N ASP A 94 7.49 -7.80 6.59
CA ASP A 94 6.15 -7.88 6.02
C ASP A 94 6.05 -7.10 4.71
N VAL A 95 6.60 -5.88 4.66
CA VAL A 95 6.72 -5.10 3.42
C VAL A 95 7.44 -5.90 2.33
N LEU A 96 8.54 -6.57 2.66
CA LEU A 96 9.24 -7.45 1.72
C LEU A 96 8.38 -8.64 1.30
N ALA A 97 7.67 -9.27 2.24
CA ALA A 97 6.76 -10.35 1.91
C ALA A 97 5.67 -9.90 0.92
N VAL A 98 5.08 -8.72 1.12
CA VAL A 98 4.10 -8.11 0.20
C VAL A 98 4.71 -7.85 -1.18
N LEU A 99 5.93 -7.31 -1.23
CA LEU A 99 6.65 -7.06 -2.48
C LEU A 99 7.00 -8.36 -3.23
N LEU A 100 7.37 -9.42 -2.51
CA LEU A 100 7.77 -10.70 -3.09
C LEU A 100 6.57 -11.56 -3.51
N THR A 101 5.47 -11.52 -2.75
CA THR A 101 4.26 -12.29 -3.03
C THR A 101 3.36 -11.60 -4.04
N GLY A 102 3.40 -10.27 -4.12
CA GLY A 102 2.51 -9.47 -4.98
C GLY A 102 1.03 -9.67 -4.66
N GLN A 103 0.70 -10.22 -3.48
CA GLN A 103 -0.68 -10.45 -3.06
C GLN A 103 -1.21 -9.21 -2.33
N PRO A 104 -2.41 -8.71 -2.69
CA PRO A 104 -3.09 -7.64 -1.95
C PRO A 104 -3.49 -8.05 -0.54
#